data_AF-A0A1Q8V731-F1
#
_entry.id   AF-A0A1Q8V731-F1
#
_cell.length_a   1.000
_cell.length_b   1.000
_cell.length_c   1.000
_cell.angle_alpha   90.00
_cell.angle_beta   90.00
_cell.angle_gamma   90.00
#
_symmetry.space_group_name_H-M   'P 1'
#
loop_
_entity.id
_entity.type
_entity.pdbx_description
1 polymer ?
#
loop_
_entity_poly.entity_id
_entity_poly.type
_entity_poly.pdbx_seq_one_letter_code
_entity_poly.pdbx_strand_id
1 'polypeptide(L)' 'MWGWDELYEKYKDVGRGINTNIGGLRDQYICHQQFAFLKDRWNLDEWRPDVSYPSTVAAGCNRG' A
#
# COMPACT_ATOMS: atom_id res chain seq x y z
N MET A 1 8.19 -2.26 10.46
CA MET A 1 8.19 -0.92 9.85
C MET A 1 7.05 -0.19 10.50
N TRP A 2 7.32 0.64 11.51
CA TRP A 2 6.30 1.07 12.48
C TRP A 2 5.13 1.85 11.86
N GLY A 3 5.36 2.60 10.78
CA GLY A 3 4.27 3.36 10.14
C GLY A 3 3.18 2.49 9.51
N TRP A 4 3.51 1.29 8.99
CA TRP A 4 2.47 0.37 8.51
C TRP A 4 1.62 -0.15 9.67
N ASP A 5 2.28 -0.53 10.76
CA ASP A 5 1.60 -1.09 11.93
C ASP A 5 0.66 -0.04 12.55
N GLU A 6 1.08 1.22 12.63
CA GLU A 6 0.24 2.35 13.07
C GLU A 6 -0.98 2.57 12.16
N LEU A 7 -0.75 2.62 10.83
CA LEU A 7 -1.82 2.83 9.84
C LEU A 7 -2.83 1.68 9.88
N TYR A 8 -2.36 0.43 9.96
CA TYR A 8 -3.20 -0.75 10.05
C TYR A 8 -4.02 -0.77 11.34
N GLU A 9 -3.38 -0.59 12.51
CA GLU A 9 -4.06 -0.56 13.81
C GLU A 9 -5.17 0.50 13.86
N LYS A 10 -4.92 1.69 13.30
CA LYS A 10 -5.86 2.81 13.34
C LYS A 10 -7.05 2.66 12.39
N TYR A 11 -6.85 2.08 11.21
CA TYR A 11 -7.84 2.12 10.13
C TYR A 11 -8.39 0.76 9.69
N LYS A 12 -7.90 -0.37 10.23
CA LYS A 12 -8.38 -1.72 9.87
C LYS A 12 -9.91 -1.86 9.97
N ASP A 13 -10.53 -1.21 10.96
CA ASP A 13 -11.97 -1.32 11.25
C ASP A 13 -12.76 -0.01 10.99
N VAL A 14 -12.16 0.99 10.32
CA VAL A 14 -12.78 2.30 10.10
C VAL A 14 -13.22 2.47 8.65
N GLY A 15 -14.49 2.87 8.43
CA GLY A 15 -15.03 3.11 7.10
C GLY A 15 -15.12 1.81 6.29
N ARG A 16 -14.48 1.78 5.11
CA ARG A 16 -14.35 0.54 4.31
C ARG A 16 -13.35 -0.46 4.92
N GLY A 17 -12.48 -0.01 5.83
CA GLY A 17 -11.47 -0.82 6.50
C GLY A 17 -10.26 -1.17 5.62
N ILE A 18 -9.26 -1.78 6.26
CA ILE A 18 -8.09 -2.45 5.63
C ILE A 18 -8.18 -3.92 6.03
N ASN A 19 -9.06 -4.66 5.36
CA ASN A 19 -9.45 -6.01 5.80
C ASN A 19 -9.18 -7.10 4.75
N THR A 20 -8.78 -6.71 3.55
CA THR A 20 -8.35 -7.63 2.50
C THR A 20 -6.98 -7.26 1.97
N ASN A 21 -6.28 -8.21 1.34
CA ASN A 21 -5.01 -7.96 0.66
C ASN A 21 -3.96 -7.24 1.55
N ILE A 22 -3.86 -7.64 2.82
CA ILE A 22 -3.03 -6.96 3.83
C ILE A 22 -1.55 -6.96 3.42
N GLY A 23 -1.07 -8.07 2.83
CA GLY A 23 0.29 -8.21 2.31
C GLY A 23 0.57 -7.21 1.18
N GLY A 24 -0.26 -7.24 0.14
CA GLY A 24 -0.13 -6.32 -0.99
C GLY A 24 -0.28 -4.85 -0.58
N LEU A 25 -1.20 -4.52 0.33
CA LEU A 25 -1.37 -3.15 0.84
C LEU A 25 -0.16 -2.68 1.65
N ARG A 26 0.49 -3.57 2.39
CA ARG A 26 1.76 -3.27 3.07
C ARG A 26 2.86 -2.98 2.08
N ASP A 27 2.98 -3.79 1.04
CA ASP A 27 3.98 -3.58 -0.02
C ASP A 27 3.73 -2.27 -0.77
N GLN A 28 2.47 -1.94 -1.06
CA GLN A 28 2.06 -0.65 -1.58
C GLN A 28 2.50 0.50 -0.66
N TYR A 29 2.18 0.44 0.64
CA TYR A 29 2.57 1.45 1.63
C TYR A 29 4.09 1.66 1.69
N ILE A 30 4.86 0.57 1.68
CA ILE A 30 6.33 0.65 1.65
C ILE A 30 6.80 1.38 0.38
N CYS A 31 6.22 1.04 -0.77
CA CYS A 31 6.51 1.67 -2.06
C CYS A 31 6.21 3.17 -2.03
N HIS A 32 5.10 3.59 -1.40
CA HIS A 32 4.76 4.98 -1.19
C HIS A 32 5.87 5.72 -0.43
N GLN A 33 6.28 5.19 0.72
CA GLN A 33 7.32 5.81 1.54
C GLN A 33 8.64 6.00 0.77
N GLN A 34 8.96 5.09 -0.16
CA GLN A 34 10.20 5.13 -0.93
C GLN A 34 10.14 6.00 -2.19
N PHE A 35 8.98 6.13 -2.85
CA PHE A 35 8.90 6.68 -4.22
C PHE A 35 7.75 7.65 -4.47
N ALA A 36 6.89 7.95 -3.48
CA ALA A 36 5.70 8.78 -3.69
C ALA A 36 6.00 10.18 -4.24
N PHE A 37 7.17 10.74 -3.91
CA PHE A 37 7.60 12.05 -4.41
C PHE A 37 7.78 12.10 -5.94
N LEU A 38 7.80 10.96 -6.62
CA LEU A 38 7.84 10.85 -8.09
C LEU A 38 6.45 10.76 -8.72
N LYS A 39 5.37 10.90 -7.94
CA LYS A 39 3.99 10.71 -8.40
C LYS A 39 3.11 11.88 -8.00
N ASP A 40 2.25 12.29 -8.92
CA ASP A 40 1.22 13.31 -8.66
C ASP A 40 0.17 12.81 -7.65
N ARG A 41 -0.15 11.50 -7.70
CA ARG A 41 -1.14 10.86 -6.84
C ARG A 41 -0.73 9.44 -6.46
N TRP A 42 -1.16 9.02 -5.29
CA TRP A 42 -0.91 7.67 -4.78
C TRP A 42 -2.03 7.24 -3.83
N ASN A 43 -2.54 6.02 -3.99
CA ASN A 43 -3.63 5.45 -3.19
C ASN A 43 -3.25 4.07 -2.66
N LEU A 44 -3.85 3.66 -1.54
CA LEU A 44 -3.90 2.27 -1.10
C LEU A 44 -5.10 1.59 -1.76
N ASP A 45 -4.85 0.61 -2.63
CA ASP A 45 -5.89 -0.03 -3.45
C ASP A 45 -5.97 -1.54 -3.16
N GLU A 46 -7.05 -1.99 -2.50
CA GLU A 46 -7.20 -3.41 -2.14
C GLU A 46 -7.38 -4.33 -3.36
N TRP A 47 -7.91 -3.81 -4.46
CA TRP A 47 -8.20 -4.58 -5.69
C TRP A 47 -6.94 -4.91 -6.50
N ARG A 48 -5.79 -4.31 -6.17
CA ARG A 48 -4.53 -4.63 -6.85
C ARG A 48 -4.08 -6.05 -6.48
N PRO A 49 -3.47 -6.80 -7.39
CA PRO A 49 -3.01 -8.15 -7.07
C PRO A 49 -1.94 -8.11 -5.97
N ASP A 50 -2.03 -9.05 -5.02
CA ASP A 50 -0.99 -9.28 -4.03
C ASP A 50 0.22 -9.92 -4.73
N VAL A 51 1.19 -9.09 -5.07
CA VAL A 51 2.45 -9.49 -5.69
C VAL A 51 3.59 -9.09 -4.77
N SER A 52 4.69 -9.82 -4.85
CA SER A 52 5.87 -9.52 -4.03
C SER A 52 6.32 -8.06 -4.18
N TYR A 53 6.91 -7.49 -3.13
CA TYR A 53 7.45 -6.12 -3.14
C TYR A 53 8.27 -5.74 -4.38
N PRO A 54 9.23 -6.58 -4.87
CA PRO A 54 9.95 -6.26 -6.11
C PRO A 54 9.04 -6.12 -7.33
N SER A 55 7.99 -6.93 -7.41
CA SER A 55 6.98 -6.84 -8.47
C SER A 55 6.14 -5.57 -8.32
N THR A 56 5.82 -5.15 -7.09
CA THR A 56 5.14 -3.88 -6.81
C THR A 56 5.96 -2.67 -7.26
N VAL A 57 7.28 -2.70 -7.02
CA VAL A 57 8.22 -1.66 -7.50
C VAL A 57 8.33 -1.69 -9.03
N ALA A 58 8.50 -2.86 -9.64
CA ALA A 58 8.52 -3.01 -11.11
C ALA A 58 7.19 -2.58 -11.76
N ALA A 59 6.09 -2.70 -11.01
CA ALA A 59 4.79 -2.19 -11.38
C ALA A 59 4.63 -0.68 -11.18
N GLY A 60 5.66 0.02 -10.69
CA GLY A 60 5.69 1.47 -10.53
C GLY A 60 4.89 1.98 -9.33
N CYS A 61 4.85 1.23 -8.21
CA CYS A 61 4.24 1.65 -6.94
C CYS A 61 2.81 2.21 -7.08
N ASN A 62 1.85 1.37 -7.46
CA ASN A 62 0.48 1.75 -7.81
C ASN A 62 0.44 2.66 -9.05
N ARG A 63 0.41 2.03 -10.22
CA ARG A 63 0.10 2.73 -11.49
C ARG A 63 -1.28 3.38 -11.36
N GLY A 64 -1.28 4.69 -11.48
CA GLY A 64 -2.39 5.63 -11.40
C GLY A 64 -1.87 6.97 -11.85
#